data_AF-A0A849SV68-F1
#
_entry.id   AF-A0A849SV68-F1
#
_cell.length_a   1.000
_cell.length_b   1.000
_cell.length_c   1.000
_cell.angle_alpha   90.00
_cell.angle_beta   90.00
_cell.angle_gamma   90.00
#
_symmetry.space_group_name_H-M   'P 1'
#
loop_
_entity.id
_entity.type
_entity.pdbx_description
1 polymer ?
#
loop_
_entity_poly.entity_id
_entity_poly.type
_entity_poly.pdbx_seq_one_letter_code
_entity_poly.pdbx_strand_id
1 'polypeptide(L)'
;MTYVGAPHIYYGDEIAMEGGRDPDCRRPFLWGWQQAPRRVEMHHYYRKLATLRNANPALRTGTFRTLHAAGMVYGFERSDANATFVIALNASKAAAQMPLDLTARGGAVTATVAMTGATETWKPGASVSLPAETGRVFRIAKAGR
;
A
#
# COMPACT_ATOMS: atom_id res chain seq x y z
N MET A 1 -2.97 -4.06 -4.24
CA MET A 1 -2.87 -5.24 -3.34
C MET A 1 -3.49 -5.07 -1.94
N THR A 2 -3.97 -3.87 -1.57
CA THR A 2 -4.57 -3.59 -0.25
C THR A 2 -6.05 -3.20 -0.29
N TYR A 3 -6.65 -3.16 -1.49
CA TYR A 3 -8.08 -2.92 -1.67
C TYR A 3 -8.92 -4.15 -1.30
N VAL A 4 -10.23 -3.96 -1.20
CA VAL A 4 -11.20 -5.04 -0.99
C VAL A 4 -11.27 -5.97 -2.21
N GLY A 5 -11.64 -7.23 -2.00
CA GLY A 5 -11.86 -8.20 -3.07
C GLY A 5 -10.66 -9.10 -3.39
N ALA A 6 -10.66 -9.65 -4.60
CA ALA A 6 -9.64 -10.60 -5.08
C ALA A 6 -8.75 -9.91 -6.14
N PRO A 7 -7.49 -9.58 -5.81
CA PRO A 7 -6.58 -8.98 -6.77
C PRO A 7 -6.18 -10.00 -7.84
N HIS A 8 -6.10 -9.55 -9.09
CA HIS A 8 -5.62 -10.32 -10.23
C HIS A 8 -4.39 -9.62 -10.82
N ILE A 9 -3.38 -10.39 -11.24
CA ILE A 9 -2.13 -9.90 -11.82
C ILE A 9 -2.02 -10.50 -13.22
N TYR A 10 -1.76 -9.67 -14.23
CA TYR A 10 -1.54 -10.16 -15.59
C TYR A 10 -0.08 -10.62 -15.76
N TYR A 11 0.14 -11.70 -16.49
CA TYR A 11 1.46 -12.33 -16.57
C TYR A 11 2.51 -11.34 -17.10
N GLY A 12 3.63 -11.20 -16.38
CA GLY A 12 4.69 -10.27 -16.75
C GLY A 12 4.62 -8.91 -16.06
N ASP A 13 3.47 -8.49 -15.52
CA ASP A 13 3.36 -7.23 -14.76
C ASP A 13 4.27 -7.24 -13.53
N GLU A 14 4.37 -8.39 -12.87
CA GLU A 14 5.20 -8.56 -11.67
C GLU A 14 6.70 -8.45 -11.96
N ILE A 15 7.12 -8.54 -13.22
CA ILE A 15 8.50 -8.33 -13.67
C ILE A 15 8.64 -7.08 -14.56
N ALA A 16 7.65 -6.17 -14.51
CA ALA A 16 7.59 -4.95 -15.30
C ALA A 16 7.74 -5.17 -16.81
N MET A 17 7.08 -6.19 -17.37
CA MET A 17 6.95 -6.32 -18.83
C MET A 17 6.19 -5.12 -19.40
N GLU A 18 6.62 -4.67 -20.57
CA GLU A 18 6.00 -3.55 -21.28
C GLU A 18 5.20 -4.11 -22.46
N GLY A 19 4.09 -3.45 -22.78
CA GLY A 19 3.25 -3.75 -23.92
C GLY A 19 2.13 -2.72 -24.08
N GLY A 20 1.75 -2.44 -25.31
CA GLY A 20 0.62 -1.59 -25.67
C GLY A 20 -0.71 -2.33 -25.72
N ARG A 21 -1.56 -1.96 -26.69
CA ARG A 21 -2.82 -2.67 -26.96
C ARG A 21 -2.57 -4.01 -27.63
N ASP A 22 -3.60 -4.85 -27.70
CA ASP A 22 -3.61 -6.11 -28.46
C ASP A 22 -3.04 -5.89 -29.89
N PRO A 23 -2.09 -6.70 -30.37
CA PRO A 23 -1.48 -7.90 -29.75
C PRO A 23 -0.26 -7.66 -28.85
N ASP A 24 0.17 -6.43 -28.68
CA ASP A 24 1.41 -6.10 -27.99
C ASP A 24 1.39 -6.41 -26.48
N CYS A 25 0.21 -6.45 -25.86
CA CYS A 25 0.04 -6.94 -24.47
C CYS A 25 0.19 -8.47 -24.33
N ARG A 26 0.44 -9.21 -25.41
CA ARG A 26 0.57 -10.67 -25.43
C ARG A 26 1.99 -11.14 -25.80
N ARG A 27 3.00 -10.31 -25.53
CA ARG A 27 4.41 -10.64 -25.78
C ARG A 27 4.82 -11.92 -25.06
N PRO A 28 5.79 -12.70 -25.60
CA PRO A 28 6.37 -13.83 -24.90
C PRO A 28 6.93 -13.41 -23.55
N PHE A 29 6.74 -14.27 -22.54
CA PHE A 29 7.24 -14.00 -21.20
C PHE A 29 8.76 -13.93 -21.17
N LEU A 30 9.30 -12.97 -20.42
CA LEU A 30 10.75 -12.73 -20.34
C LEU A 30 11.40 -13.64 -19.28
N TRP A 31 11.68 -14.89 -19.63
CA TRP A 31 12.27 -15.87 -18.69
C TRP A 31 13.65 -15.49 -18.13
N GLY A 32 14.40 -14.62 -18.80
CA GLY A 32 15.69 -14.09 -18.33
C GLY A 32 15.59 -12.84 -17.44
N TRP A 33 14.42 -12.54 -16.87
CA TRP A 33 14.17 -11.28 -16.15
C TRP A 33 15.11 -11.04 -14.97
N GLN A 34 15.68 -12.09 -14.35
CA GLN A 34 16.62 -11.95 -13.24
C GLN A 34 17.92 -11.19 -13.62
N GLN A 35 18.22 -11.09 -14.92
CA GLN A 35 19.39 -10.36 -15.42
C GLN A 35 19.20 -8.83 -15.38
N ALA A 36 17.97 -8.35 -15.19
CA ALA A 36 17.65 -6.92 -15.16
C ALA A 36 17.26 -6.48 -13.74
N PRO A 37 18.07 -5.65 -13.05
CA PRO A 37 17.82 -5.26 -11.66
C PRO A 37 16.43 -4.67 -11.41
N ARG A 38 15.93 -3.82 -12.31
CA ARG A 38 14.59 -3.22 -12.21
C ARG A 38 13.46 -4.26 -12.19
N ARG A 39 13.60 -5.35 -12.95
CA ARG A 39 12.60 -6.43 -12.99
C ARG A 39 12.64 -7.25 -11.70
N VAL A 40 13.83 -7.48 -11.18
CA VAL A 40 14.04 -8.13 -9.87
C VAL A 40 13.42 -7.31 -8.75
N GLU A 41 13.63 -6.00 -8.74
CA GLU A 41 13.02 -5.08 -7.78
C GLU A 41 11.49 -5.13 -7.82
N MET A 42 10.90 -5.04 -9.03
CA MET A 42 9.45 -5.14 -9.21
C MET A 42 8.90 -6.47 -8.70
N HIS A 43 9.57 -7.57 -9.03
CA HIS A 43 9.16 -8.90 -8.59
C HIS A 43 9.18 -9.03 -7.06
N HIS A 44 10.23 -8.52 -6.43
CA HIS A 44 10.31 -8.48 -4.97
C HIS A 44 9.23 -7.58 -4.35
N TYR A 45 8.92 -6.46 -4.98
CA TYR A 45 7.87 -5.55 -4.50
C TYR A 45 6.49 -6.24 -4.52
N TYR A 46 6.12 -6.87 -5.63
CA TYR A 46 4.89 -7.66 -5.73
C TYR A 46 4.83 -8.78 -4.70
N ARG A 47 5.93 -9.54 -4.57
CA ARG A 47 6.01 -10.64 -3.60
C ARG A 47 5.85 -10.12 -2.15
N LYS A 48 6.48 -9.00 -1.79
CA LYS A 48 6.32 -8.39 -0.47
C LYS A 48 4.87 -8.00 -0.20
N LEU A 49 4.20 -7.36 -1.17
CA LEU A 49 2.79 -6.99 -1.03
C LEU A 49 1.86 -8.21 -0.94
N ALA A 50 2.12 -9.26 -1.71
CA ALA A 50 1.35 -10.50 -1.65
C ALA A 50 1.52 -11.20 -0.28
N THR A 51 2.75 -11.29 0.22
CA THR A 51 3.04 -11.81 1.57
C THR A 51 2.33 -10.99 2.63
N LEU A 52 2.42 -9.66 2.56
CA LEU A 52 1.74 -8.76 3.49
C LEU A 52 0.22 -8.98 3.48
N ARG A 53 -0.40 -9.08 2.29
CA ARG A 53 -1.84 -9.33 2.15
C ARG A 53 -2.23 -10.69 2.74
N ASN A 54 -1.46 -11.74 2.47
CA ASN A 54 -1.79 -13.11 2.92
C ASN A 54 -1.64 -13.27 4.43
N ALA A 55 -0.65 -12.62 5.04
CA ALA A 55 -0.43 -12.67 6.48
C ALA A 55 -1.46 -11.85 7.29
N ASN A 56 -2.26 -10.99 6.65
CA ASN A 56 -3.14 -10.05 7.35
C ASN A 56 -4.57 -10.09 6.77
N PRO A 57 -5.50 -10.83 7.41
CA PRO A 57 -6.90 -10.93 6.97
C PRO A 57 -7.60 -9.57 6.82
N ALA A 58 -7.27 -8.58 7.66
CA ALA A 58 -7.72 -7.20 7.54
C ALA A 58 -7.56 -6.62 6.12
N LEU A 59 -6.46 -6.93 5.43
CA LEU A 59 -6.20 -6.44 4.07
C LEU A 59 -6.98 -7.20 3.00
N ARG A 60 -7.49 -8.39 3.31
CA ARG A 60 -8.30 -9.23 2.40
C ARG A 60 -9.78 -8.95 2.57
N THR A 61 -10.33 -9.29 3.72
CA THR A 61 -11.76 -9.34 4.03
C THR A 61 -12.17 -8.40 5.16
N GLY A 62 -11.21 -7.68 5.76
CA GLY A 62 -11.50 -6.66 6.75
C GLY A 62 -12.33 -5.50 6.18
N THR A 63 -12.87 -4.69 7.08
CA THR A 63 -13.65 -3.50 6.76
C THR A 63 -12.86 -2.52 5.90
N PHE A 64 -13.57 -1.60 5.26
CA PHE A 64 -12.99 -0.55 4.43
C PHE A 64 -13.62 0.78 4.81
N ARG A 65 -12.79 1.79 5.07
CA ARG A 65 -13.27 3.14 5.38
C ARG A 65 -12.36 4.19 4.76
N THR A 66 -12.92 5.08 3.96
CA THR A 66 -12.19 6.25 3.46
C THR A 66 -11.83 7.16 4.63
N LEU A 67 -10.57 7.58 4.69
CA LEU A 67 -10.05 8.55 5.66
C LEU A 67 -9.83 9.92 5.02
N HIS A 68 -9.39 9.93 3.77
CA HIS A 68 -9.08 11.14 3.03
C HIS A 68 -9.28 10.92 1.52
N ALA A 69 -9.89 11.89 0.85
CA ALA A 69 -10.05 11.90 -0.61
C ALA A 69 -10.04 13.35 -1.10
N ALA A 70 -8.90 13.85 -1.53
CA ALA A 70 -8.76 15.20 -2.08
C ALA A 70 -7.69 15.23 -3.17
N GLY A 71 -8.06 15.73 -4.34
CA GLY A 71 -7.18 15.77 -5.50
C GLY A 71 -6.64 14.39 -5.86
N MET A 72 -5.31 14.26 -5.87
CA MET A 72 -4.59 13.02 -6.20
C MET A 72 -4.11 12.25 -4.96
N VAL A 73 -4.57 12.66 -3.76
CA VAL A 73 -4.25 11.98 -2.49
C VAL A 73 -5.47 11.21 -2.03
N TYR A 74 -5.28 9.91 -1.80
CA TYR A 74 -6.31 9.02 -1.30
C TYR A 74 -5.81 8.21 -0.11
N GLY A 75 -6.59 8.24 0.97
CA GLY A 75 -6.31 7.57 2.22
C GLY A 75 -7.48 6.70 2.66
N PHE A 76 -7.21 5.46 3.05
CA PHE A 76 -8.23 4.57 3.57
C PHE A 76 -7.70 3.65 4.65
N GLU A 77 -8.63 3.17 5.47
CA GLU A 77 -8.39 2.20 6.53
C GLU A 77 -8.89 0.82 6.12
N ARG A 78 -8.13 -0.21 6.52
CA ARG A 78 -8.55 -1.60 6.52
C ARG A 78 -8.43 -2.16 7.93
N SER A 79 -9.48 -2.75 8.47
CA SER A 79 -9.43 -3.30 9.83
C SER A 79 -10.24 -4.57 10.00
N ASP A 80 -9.78 -5.42 10.92
CA ASP A 80 -10.53 -6.53 11.50
C ASP A 80 -10.33 -6.54 13.03
N ALA A 81 -10.74 -7.62 13.71
CA ALA A 81 -10.59 -7.75 15.16
C ALA A 81 -9.12 -7.74 15.65
N ASN A 82 -8.17 -8.08 14.78
CA ASN A 82 -6.77 -8.33 15.11
C ASN A 82 -5.87 -7.15 14.74
N ALA A 83 -6.10 -6.53 13.60
CA ALA A 83 -5.22 -5.50 13.06
C ALA A 83 -5.98 -4.36 12.39
N THR A 84 -5.37 -3.17 12.44
CA THR A 84 -5.81 -2.00 11.69
C THR A 84 -4.65 -1.50 10.83
N PHE A 85 -4.96 -1.19 9.57
CA PHE A 85 -4.05 -0.64 8.60
C PHE A 85 -4.56 0.69 8.08
N VAL A 86 -3.65 1.66 7.95
CA VAL A 86 -3.88 2.91 7.23
C VAL A 86 -3.07 2.84 5.94
N ILE A 87 -3.74 3.05 4.81
CA ILE A 87 -3.14 3.09 3.48
C ILE A 87 -3.24 4.53 2.99
N ALA A 88 -2.12 5.07 2.54
CA ALA A 88 -2.01 6.44 2.06
C ALA A 88 -1.34 6.44 0.68
N LEU A 89 -2.02 7.01 -0.32
CA LEU A 89 -1.62 6.99 -1.73
C LEU A 89 -1.52 8.43 -2.23
N ASN A 90 -0.43 8.74 -2.93
CA ASN A 90 -0.25 9.97 -3.68
C ASN A 90 0.01 9.62 -5.14
N ALA A 91 -0.97 9.88 -6.00
CA ALA A 91 -0.87 9.66 -7.44
C ALA A 91 -0.41 10.91 -8.20
N SER A 92 -0.06 12.01 -7.51
CA SER A 92 0.48 13.22 -8.16
C SER A 92 1.98 13.12 -8.38
N LYS A 93 2.46 13.98 -9.30
CA LYS A 93 3.89 14.20 -9.56
C LYS A 93 4.57 15.12 -8.53
N ALA A 94 3.85 15.57 -7.51
CA ALA A 94 4.36 16.43 -6.45
C ALA A 94 4.28 15.72 -5.09
N ALA A 95 5.12 16.14 -4.14
CA ALA A 95 4.96 15.70 -2.75
C ALA A 95 3.65 16.24 -2.18
N ALA A 96 3.00 15.46 -1.32
CA ALA A 96 1.75 15.80 -0.70
C ALA A 96 1.70 15.36 0.77
N GLN A 97 0.73 15.89 1.49
CA GLN A 97 0.44 15.51 2.87
C GLN A 97 -0.98 14.96 2.95
N MET A 98 -1.15 13.87 3.68
CA MET A 98 -2.46 13.33 4.03
C MET A 98 -2.73 13.59 5.51
N PRO A 99 -3.69 14.46 5.87
CA PRO A 99 -4.04 14.68 7.26
C PRO A 99 -4.63 13.41 7.88
N LEU A 100 -4.32 13.15 9.15
CA LEU A 100 -4.83 12.01 9.91
C LEU A 100 -5.88 12.49 10.92
N ASP A 101 -7.06 11.90 10.85
CA ASP A 101 -8.02 12.00 11.95
C ASP A 101 -7.82 10.84 12.93
N LEU A 102 -7.26 11.17 14.10
CA LEU A 102 -7.02 10.23 15.19
C LEU A 102 -8.03 10.38 16.33
N THR A 103 -9.08 11.20 16.17
CA THR A 103 -10.05 11.48 17.22
C THR A 103 -10.68 10.18 17.74
N ALA A 104 -11.04 9.28 16.82
CA ALA A 104 -11.59 7.96 17.16
C ALA A 104 -10.60 7.00 17.85
N ARG A 105 -9.31 7.34 17.94
CA ARG A 105 -8.26 6.51 18.55
C ARG A 105 -7.84 6.97 19.94
N GLY A 106 -8.41 8.06 20.45
CA GLY A 106 -8.24 8.48 21.85
C GLY A 106 -6.83 8.99 22.21
N GLY A 107 -5.97 9.30 21.24
CA GLY A 107 -4.64 9.84 21.51
C GLY A 107 -3.59 9.52 20.47
N ALA A 108 -2.32 9.55 20.90
CA ALA A 108 -1.19 9.23 20.04
C ALA A 108 -1.14 7.72 19.73
N VAL A 109 -0.71 7.37 18.52
CA VAL A 109 -0.59 5.98 18.07
C VAL A 109 0.77 5.71 17.46
N THR A 110 1.26 4.49 17.63
CA THR A 110 2.44 4.00 16.91
C THR A 110 2.00 3.38 15.59
N ALA A 111 2.52 3.92 14.49
CA ALA A 111 2.32 3.42 13.15
C ALA A 111 3.62 2.76 12.66
N THR A 112 3.51 1.53 12.17
CA THR A 112 4.63 0.77 11.59
C THR A 112 4.45 0.67 10.08
N VAL A 113 5.40 1.17 9.29
CA VAL A 113 5.43 0.99 7.84
C VAL A 113 5.59 -0.50 7.53
N ALA A 114 4.52 -1.12 7.02
CA ALA A 114 4.44 -2.58 6.87
C ALA A 114 5.48 -3.16 5.89
N MET A 115 6.01 -2.34 4.98
CA MET A 115 6.98 -2.75 3.96
C MET A 115 8.44 -2.70 4.44
N THR A 116 8.74 -1.92 5.47
CA THR A 116 10.12 -1.67 5.95
C THR A 116 10.31 -1.95 7.43
N GLY A 117 9.23 -2.03 8.22
CA GLY A 117 9.28 -2.13 9.67
C GLY A 117 9.60 -0.82 10.40
N ALA A 118 9.85 0.28 9.66
CA ALA A 118 10.10 1.58 10.27
C ALA A 118 8.87 2.05 11.05
N THR A 119 9.08 2.65 12.21
CA THR A 119 8.00 3.12 13.09
C THR A 119 7.97 4.63 13.18
N GLU A 120 6.77 5.17 13.33
CA GLU A 120 6.52 6.59 13.57
C GLU A 120 5.38 6.77 14.58
N THR A 121 5.43 7.84 15.36
CA THR A 121 4.40 8.17 16.35
C THR A 121 3.52 9.28 15.80
N TRP A 122 2.23 9.01 15.65
CA TRP A 122 1.27 10.00 15.21
C TRP A 122 0.51 10.58 16.40
N LYS A 123 0.48 11.90 16.50
CA LYS A 123 -0.29 12.66 17.49
C LYS A 123 -1.55 13.24 16.83
N PRO A 124 -2.58 13.65 17.60
CA PRO A 124 -3.72 14.38 17.05
C PRO A 124 -3.26 15.57 16.17
N GLY A 125 -3.82 15.70 14.97
CA GLY A 125 -3.43 16.71 13.99
C GLY A 125 -2.20 16.35 13.13
N ALA A 126 -1.62 15.16 13.28
CA ALA A 126 -0.52 14.71 12.43
C ALA A 126 -0.94 14.55 10.95
N SER A 127 0.05 14.59 10.07
CA SER A 127 -0.10 14.24 8.66
C SER A 127 0.93 13.19 8.24
N VAL A 128 0.57 12.37 7.24
CA VAL A 128 1.49 11.47 6.57
C VAL A 128 2.13 12.19 5.39
N SER A 129 3.46 12.24 5.39
CA SER A 129 4.22 12.76 4.25
C SER A 129 4.32 11.71 3.13
N LEU A 130 3.89 12.11 1.94
CA LEU A 130 3.85 11.26 0.75
C LEU A 130 4.63 11.92 -0.38
N PRO A 131 5.83 11.43 -0.73
CA PRO A 131 6.50 11.84 -1.95
C PRO A 131 5.64 11.59 -3.20
N ALA A 132 6.02 12.21 -4.32
CA ALA A 132 5.35 12.02 -5.60
C ALA A 132 5.24 10.54 -5.98
N GLU A 133 4.08 10.12 -6.49
CA GLU A 133 3.83 8.77 -7.00
C GLU A 133 4.13 7.64 -5.99
N THR A 134 3.86 7.88 -4.71
CA THR A 134 4.10 6.89 -3.63
C THR A 134 2.83 6.37 -2.98
N GLY A 135 2.92 5.13 -2.50
CA GLY A 135 1.94 4.54 -1.60
C GLY A 135 2.63 4.01 -0.34
N ARG A 136 2.03 4.23 0.82
CA ARG A 136 2.49 3.70 2.11
C ARG A 136 1.39 2.92 2.79
N VAL A 137 1.78 1.85 3.47
CA VAL A 137 0.90 0.97 4.25
C VAL A 137 1.41 0.94 5.68
N PHE A 138 0.60 1.40 6.62
CA PHE A 138 0.94 1.48 8.03
C PHE A 138 0.09 0.50 8.82
N ARG A 139 0.71 -0.33 9.65
CA ARG A 139 0.02 -1.08 10.69
C ARG A 139 -0.05 -0.22 11.94
N ILE A 140 -1.24 -0.03 12.49
CA ILE A 140 -1.44 0.78 13.69
C ILE A 140 -1.42 -0.14 14.90
N ALA A 141 -0.59 0.18 15.90
CA ALA A 141 -0.61 -0.50 17.19
C ALA A 141 -1.96 -0.23 17.89
N LYS A 142 -2.56 -1.25 18.53
CA LYS A 142 -3.71 -1.02 19.40
C LYS A 142 -3.27 -0.05 20.51
N ALA A 143 -4.05 1.00 20.76
CA ALA A 143 -3.86 1.80 21.96
C ALA A 143 -3.87 0.86 23.17
N GLY A 144 -2.81 0.91 23.98
CA GLY A 144 -2.75 0.13 25.21
C GLY A 144 -4.01 0.41 26.02
N ARG A 145 -4.69 -0.65 26.45
CA ARG A 145 -5.71 -0.55 27.49
C ARG A 145 -5.03 -0.25 28.82
#